data_AF-A0A7S3P3M4-F1
#
_entry.id   AF-A0A7S3P3M4-F1
#
_cell.length_a   1.000
_cell.length_b   1.000
_cell.length_c   1.000
_cell.angle_alpha   90.00
_cell.angle_beta   90.00
_cell.angle_gamma   90.00
#
_symmetry.space_group_name_H-M   'P 1'
#
loop_
_entity.id
_entity.type
_entity.pdbx_description
1 polymer ?
#
loop_
_entity_poly.entity_id
_entity_poly.type
_entity_poly.pdbx_seq_one_letter_code
_entity_poly.pdbx_strand_id
1 'polypeptide(L)'
;MMRILTLPWWWVSGTLFFFFVSLQRGTASAAFPNPLNDTDACRSDNTTFRICDRDGILTYEERQAVQEYIDVYEMYNVTCNEQVVPIQMAVALVHTMKVPFGTNLMTAVREKAQMIHEEWGVGYQTPCGGTGLLLFLSQGDRQIFVSRGKALMGVLSDDRITYVVGKMKPNFRDQKYAEGLEIGVQLLTDYISGDRPGFDENMEAISTLLGILGIFCACIGCCSCIDRCHRRRDARLRESLRGDLALLDRDRARALQGQYQATSCPICLDEFQKSNRSRRNGGESQPLLLGNHNEEGEELVGSDGKALKLLPCGHAFDQTCWDDFSSHPTMGQSTEGGMRCPICRQPTDEGAATRTVQGPMNDLAYQEERRFRLERLQEMYPTFIGTQYIDQWYDPDYRGSLLDDYSTMEEEQHRAAEQAAAERDRMFSIDSNDSGVTGFGGGKADGGGVGDAF
;
A
#
# COMPACT_ATOMS: atom_id res chain seq x y z
N MET A 1 44.46 -39.83 30.17
CA MET A 1 43.46 -40.28 29.18
C MET A 1 43.20 -39.09 28.27
N MET A 2 43.34 -39.10 26.95
CA MET A 2 43.65 -40.12 25.96
C MET A 2 44.32 -39.39 24.79
N ARG A 3 45.25 -40.10 24.13
CA ARG A 3 46.32 -39.59 23.27
C ARG A 3 45.84 -39.08 21.91
N ILE A 4 46.49 -37.99 21.48
CA ILE A 4 46.83 -37.64 20.10
C ILE A 4 47.49 -38.84 19.39
N LEU A 5 47.02 -39.19 18.19
CA LEU A 5 47.74 -40.08 17.27
C LEU A 5 47.88 -39.41 15.91
N THR A 6 49.14 -39.37 15.50
CA THR A 6 49.68 -38.89 14.23
C THR A 6 50.03 -40.08 13.33
N LEU A 7 50.14 -39.78 12.02
CA LEU A 7 50.86 -40.50 10.94
C LEU A 7 50.18 -41.73 10.28
N PRO A 8 50.62 -42.19 9.08
CA PRO A 8 51.46 -41.56 8.05
C PRO A 8 50.96 -41.73 6.59
N TRP A 9 51.67 -41.05 5.68
CA TRP A 9 51.75 -41.26 4.25
C TRP A 9 52.06 -42.70 3.82
N TRP A 10 51.37 -43.21 2.78
CA TRP A 10 51.90 -44.20 1.84
C TRP A 10 51.53 -43.80 0.41
N TRP A 11 52.56 -43.62 -0.41
CA TRP A 11 52.52 -43.65 -1.87
C TRP A 11 52.34 -45.10 -2.33
N VAL A 12 51.38 -45.35 -3.22
CA VAL A 12 51.44 -46.49 -4.15
C VAL A 12 50.95 -46.02 -5.52
N SER A 13 51.86 -46.15 -6.48
CA SER A 13 51.68 -45.95 -7.92
C SER A 13 50.50 -46.75 -8.48
N GLY A 14 49.68 -46.12 -9.31
CA GLY A 14 48.55 -46.76 -10.00
C GLY A 14 48.26 -46.12 -11.34
N THR A 15 48.99 -46.58 -12.35
CA THR A 15 48.53 -46.85 -13.73
C THR A 15 47.57 -45.84 -14.38
N LEU A 16 48.12 -45.06 -15.33
CA LEU A 16 47.40 -44.39 -16.40
C LEU A 16 46.54 -45.39 -17.18
N PHE A 17 45.28 -45.53 -16.82
CA PHE A 17 44.24 -46.04 -17.71
C PHE A 17 43.77 -44.87 -18.58
N PHE A 18 44.26 -44.83 -19.81
CA PHE A 18 43.59 -44.15 -20.91
C PHE A 18 42.21 -44.80 -21.09
N PHE A 19 41.21 -44.29 -20.39
CA PHE A 19 39.86 -44.40 -20.89
C PHE A 19 39.82 -43.58 -22.18
N PHE A 20 39.80 -44.29 -23.31
CA PHE A 20 39.12 -43.83 -24.49
C PHE A 20 37.70 -43.46 -24.04
N VAL A 21 37.49 -42.21 -23.67
CA VAL A 21 36.18 -41.58 -23.77
C VAL A 21 35.89 -41.63 -25.25
N SER A 22 35.17 -42.67 -25.64
CA SER A 22 34.50 -42.74 -26.91
C SER A 22 33.62 -41.50 -26.95
N LEU A 23 34.10 -40.48 -27.66
CA LEU A 23 33.36 -39.29 -28.00
C LEU A 23 32.21 -39.79 -28.89
N GLN A 24 31.13 -40.27 -28.27
CA GLN A 24 29.85 -40.30 -28.91
C GLN A 24 29.56 -38.85 -29.25
N ARG A 25 29.87 -38.48 -30.50
CA ARG A 25 29.20 -37.38 -31.19
C ARG A 25 27.73 -37.58 -30.87
N GLY A 26 27.21 -36.75 -29.97
CA GLY A 26 25.77 -36.60 -29.80
C GLY A 26 25.23 -36.36 -31.19
N THR A 27 24.43 -37.30 -31.66
CA THR A 27 23.69 -37.18 -32.90
C THR A 27 23.01 -35.82 -32.88
N ALA A 28 23.16 -35.07 -33.98
CA ALA A 28 22.37 -33.87 -34.22
C ALA A 28 20.93 -34.13 -33.75
N SER A 29 20.38 -33.24 -32.93
CA SER A 29 19.01 -33.31 -32.43
C SER A 29 18.11 -33.85 -33.53
N ALA A 30 17.62 -35.09 -33.39
CA ALA A 30 16.79 -35.71 -34.41
C ALA A 30 15.67 -34.74 -34.79
N ALA A 31 15.53 -34.48 -36.10
CA ALA A 31 14.48 -33.64 -36.67
C ALA A 31 13.11 -34.05 -36.10
N PHE A 32 12.20 -33.09 -35.97
CA PHE A 32 10.85 -33.41 -35.49
C PHE A 32 10.09 -34.07 -36.67
N PRO A 33 9.49 -35.27 -36.49
CA PRO A 33 8.91 -36.02 -37.59
C PRO A 33 7.81 -35.22 -38.30
N ASN A 34 7.78 -35.26 -39.63
CA ASN A 34 6.79 -34.54 -40.43
C ASN A 34 5.57 -35.43 -40.66
N PRO A 35 4.34 -35.01 -40.32
CA PRO A 35 3.16 -35.87 -40.41
C PRO A 35 2.82 -36.31 -41.85
N LEU A 36 3.33 -35.62 -42.87
CA LEU A 36 3.14 -36.00 -44.27
C LEU A 36 4.11 -37.10 -44.73
N ASN A 37 5.32 -37.13 -44.17
CA ASN A 37 6.40 -38.00 -44.62
C ASN A 37 6.71 -39.14 -43.64
N ASP A 38 6.45 -38.92 -42.35
CA ASP A 38 6.79 -39.79 -41.22
C ASP A 38 5.53 -40.22 -40.47
N THR A 39 4.53 -40.77 -41.18
CA THR A 39 3.21 -41.13 -40.62
C THR A 39 3.32 -42.00 -39.37
N ASP A 40 4.20 -43.02 -39.41
CA ASP A 40 4.41 -43.93 -38.27
C ASP A 40 4.96 -43.21 -37.03
N ALA A 41 5.90 -42.27 -37.22
CA ALA A 41 6.51 -41.52 -36.12
C ALA A 41 5.56 -40.48 -35.51
N CYS A 42 4.63 -39.97 -36.32
CA CYS A 42 3.54 -39.09 -35.91
C CYS A 42 2.27 -39.84 -35.47
N ARG A 43 2.32 -41.18 -35.48
CA ARG A 43 1.21 -42.10 -35.19
C ARG A 43 -0.01 -41.88 -36.09
N SER A 44 0.18 -41.27 -37.26
CA SER A 44 -0.89 -40.95 -38.20
C SER A 44 -1.22 -42.16 -39.07
N ASP A 45 -2.51 -42.41 -39.27
CA ASP A 45 -2.98 -43.49 -40.14
C ASP A 45 -3.07 -43.07 -41.62
N ASN A 46 -2.87 -41.78 -41.91
CA ASN A 46 -2.93 -41.22 -43.27
C ASN A 46 -1.98 -40.02 -43.44
N THR A 47 -1.48 -39.80 -44.65
CA THR A 47 -0.65 -38.64 -45.04
C THR A 47 -1.43 -37.33 -45.12
N THR A 48 -2.74 -37.34 -44.84
CA THR A 48 -3.59 -36.13 -44.84
C THR A 48 -3.60 -35.41 -43.50
N PHE A 49 -3.17 -36.06 -42.41
CA PHE A 49 -3.16 -35.43 -41.10
C PHE A 49 -2.10 -34.32 -41.05
N ARG A 50 -2.50 -33.17 -40.51
CA ARG A 50 -1.63 -32.03 -40.21
C ARG A 50 -1.15 -32.05 -38.75
N ILE A 51 -1.44 -33.13 -38.03
CA ILE A 51 -1.12 -33.28 -36.61
C ILE A 51 -0.03 -34.34 -36.48
N CYS A 52 1.07 -33.98 -35.81
CA CYS A 52 2.07 -34.94 -35.36
C CYS A 52 2.05 -35.07 -33.84
N ASP A 53 1.60 -36.23 -33.36
CA ASP A 53 1.60 -36.59 -31.95
C ASP A 53 2.57 -37.72 -31.67
N ARG A 54 3.84 -37.34 -31.46
CA ARG A 54 4.94 -38.28 -31.28
C ARG A 54 4.77 -39.16 -30.05
N ASP A 55 4.26 -38.58 -28.96
CA ASP A 55 4.27 -39.20 -27.64
C ASP A 55 2.89 -39.74 -27.22
N GLY A 56 1.86 -39.58 -28.06
CA GLY A 56 0.52 -40.12 -27.78
C GLY A 56 -0.26 -39.32 -26.75
N ILE A 57 -0.14 -38.00 -26.79
CA ILE A 57 -0.90 -37.09 -25.94
C ILE A 57 -2.40 -37.17 -26.26
N LEU A 58 -2.73 -37.42 -27.54
CA LEU A 58 -4.08 -37.54 -28.04
C LEU A 58 -4.38 -38.99 -28.43
N THR A 59 -5.61 -39.41 -28.16
CA THR A 59 -6.19 -40.63 -28.72
C THR A 59 -6.44 -40.49 -30.22
N TYR A 60 -6.77 -41.59 -30.91
CA TYR A 60 -7.12 -41.54 -32.33
C TYR A 60 -8.35 -40.66 -32.59
N GLU A 61 -9.40 -40.83 -31.79
CA GLU A 61 -10.65 -40.07 -31.91
C GLU A 61 -10.43 -38.58 -31.69
N GLU A 62 -9.64 -38.21 -30.67
CA GLU A 62 -9.28 -36.80 -30.41
C GLU A 62 -8.46 -36.18 -31.56
N ARG A 63 -7.54 -36.93 -32.16
CA ARG A 63 -6.77 -36.42 -33.32
C ARG A 63 -7.66 -36.23 -34.53
N GLN A 64 -8.61 -37.13 -34.76
CA GLN A 64 -9.59 -36.98 -35.82
C GLN A 64 -10.46 -35.74 -35.58
N ALA A 65 -10.96 -35.53 -34.36
CA ALA A 65 -11.74 -34.36 -34.01
C ALA A 65 -10.96 -33.05 -34.26
N VAL A 66 -9.73 -32.94 -33.78
CA VAL A 66 -8.89 -31.76 -34.02
C VAL A 66 -8.59 -31.57 -35.51
N GLN A 67 -8.40 -32.65 -36.26
CA GLN A 67 -8.18 -32.58 -37.72
C GLN A 67 -9.38 -32.00 -38.45
N GLU A 68 -10.62 -32.33 -38.05
CA GLU A 68 -11.82 -31.74 -38.65
C GLU A 68 -11.86 -30.21 -38.50
N TYR A 69 -11.42 -29.67 -37.35
CA TYR A 69 -11.29 -28.23 -37.16
C TYR A 69 -10.18 -27.62 -38.03
N ILE A 70 -9.06 -28.32 -38.21
CA ILE A 70 -7.98 -27.89 -39.11
C ILE A 70 -8.47 -27.86 -40.56
N ASP A 71 -9.20 -28.88 -40.99
CA ASP A 71 -9.74 -28.96 -42.35
C ASP A 71 -10.68 -27.77 -42.63
N VAL A 72 -11.52 -27.39 -41.66
CA VAL A 72 -12.37 -26.19 -41.74
C VAL A 72 -11.52 -24.91 -41.82
N TYR A 73 -10.46 -24.79 -41.03
CA TYR A 73 -9.55 -23.65 -41.09
C TYR A 73 -8.91 -23.51 -42.48
N GLU A 74 -8.47 -24.62 -43.09
CA GLU A 74 -7.84 -24.62 -44.43
C GLU A 74 -8.83 -24.31 -45.58
N MET A 75 -10.14 -24.28 -45.33
CA MET A 75 -11.13 -23.80 -46.32
C MET A 75 -11.09 -22.28 -46.51
N TYR A 76 -10.51 -21.54 -45.57
CA TYR A 76 -10.43 -20.09 -45.63
C TYR A 76 -9.21 -19.61 -46.42
N ASN A 77 -9.31 -18.38 -46.90
CA ASN A 77 -8.24 -17.72 -47.63
C ASN A 77 -7.97 -16.36 -47.03
N VAL A 78 -6.75 -15.87 -47.19
CA VAL A 78 -6.37 -14.50 -46.83
C VAL A 78 -6.06 -13.69 -48.07
N THR A 79 -6.33 -12.39 -48.00
CA THR A 79 -6.03 -11.46 -49.09
C THR A 79 -4.62 -10.87 -48.90
N CYS A 80 -3.76 -11.07 -49.90
CA CYS A 80 -2.42 -10.50 -49.98
C CYS A 80 -2.29 -9.74 -51.30
N ASN A 81 -2.09 -8.42 -51.25
CA ASN A 81 -2.00 -7.57 -52.45
C ASN A 81 -3.13 -7.84 -53.46
N GLU A 82 -4.38 -7.87 -52.98
CA GLU A 82 -5.59 -8.16 -53.77
C GLU A 82 -5.67 -9.60 -54.34
N GLN A 83 -4.72 -10.47 -54.04
CA GLN A 83 -4.75 -11.89 -54.38
C GLN A 83 -5.28 -12.71 -53.20
N VAL A 84 -6.21 -13.63 -53.48
CA VAL A 84 -6.74 -14.58 -52.51
C VAL A 84 -5.77 -15.76 -52.44
N VAL A 85 -5.20 -16.01 -51.28
CA VAL A 85 -4.22 -17.08 -51.06
C VAL A 85 -4.72 -18.05 -50.00
N PRO A 86 -4.61 -19.38 -50.23
CA PRO A 86 -4.92 -20.37 -49.22
C PRO A 86 -3.99 -20.29 -48.01
N ILE A 87 -4.51 -20.69 -46.87
CA ILE A 87 -3.77 -20.82 -45.62
C ILE A 87 -3.62 -22.30 -45.27
N GLN A 88 -2.64 -22.61 -44.43
CA GLN A 88 -2.47 -23.97 -43.90
C GLN A 88 -2.17 -23.92 -42.41
N MET A 89 -2.57 -24.97 -41.71
CA MET A 89 -2.29 -25.13 -40.29
C MET A 89 -1.71 -26.50 -40.01
N ALA A 90 -0.79 -26.58 -39.05
CA ALA A 90 -0.31 -27.85 -38.52
C ALA A 90 -0.13 -27.80 -37.00
N VAL A 91 -0.16 -28.97 -36.37
CA VAL A 91 -0.05 -29.12 -34.91
C VAL A 91 1.06 -30.11 -34.58
N ALA A 92 1.98 -29.71 -33.70
CA ALA A 92 3.09 -30.53 -33.23
C ALA A 92 3.02 -30.72 -31.72
N LEU A 93 2.91 -31.98 -31.28
CA LEU A 93 2.75 -32.35 -29.88
C LEU A 93 3.92 -33.21 -29.40
N VAL A 94 4.43 -32.86 -28.22
CA VAL A 94 5.49 -33.62 -27.54
C VAL A 94 5.25 -33.60 -26.03
N HIS A 95 5.66 -34.64 -25.33
CA HIS A 95 5.56 -34.70 -23.88
C HIS A 95 6.56 -33.74 -23.24
N THR A 96 7.84 -33.80 -23.60
CA THR A 96 8.87 -32.90 -23.07
C THR A 96 9.88 -32.55 -24.14
N MET A 97 10.34 -31.31 -24.16
CA MET A 97 11.39 -30.88 -25.08
C MET A 97 12.77 -30.88 -24.43
N LYS A 98 13.81 -31.15 -25.23
CA LYS A 98 15.19 -30.97 -24.78
C LYS A 98 15.56 -29.50 -24.88
N VAL A 99 15.73 -28.84 -23.73
CA VAL A 99 16.16 -27.44 -23.65
C VAL A 99 17.69 -27.40 -23.49
N PRO A 100 18.43 -26.67 -24.34
CA PRO A 100 19.86 -26.48 -24.14
C PRO A 100 20.16 -25.82 -22.79
N PHE A 101 21.25 -26.25 -22.14
CA PHE A 101 21.65 -25.68 -20.85
C PHE A 101 21.89 -24.17 -20.97
N GLY A 102 21.26 -23.38 -20.10
CA GLY A 102 21.39 -21.92 -20.08
C GLY A 102 20.37 -21.17 -20.95
N THR A 103 19.52 -21.85 -21.72
CA THR A 103 18.48 -21.20 -22.52
C THR A 103 17.19 -21.04 -21.72
N ASN A 104 16.52 -19.89 -21.85
CA ASN A 104 15.18 -19.70 -21.31
C ASN A 104 14.19 -20.64 -22.02
N LEU A 105 13.36 -21.36 -21.25
CA LEU A 105 12.39 -22.31 -21.77
C LEU A 105 11.47 -21.69 -22.84
N MET A 106 10.97 -20.47 -22.65
CA MET A 106 10.12 -19.79 -23.63
C MET A 106 10.84 -19.53 -24.95
N THR A 107 12.11 -19.13 -24.88
CA THR A 107 12.95 -18.90 -26.06
C THR A 107 13.17 -20.21 -26.81
N ALA A 108 13.49 -21.29 -26.09
CA ALA A 108 13.68 -22.60 -26.68
C ALA A 108 12.40 -23.13 -27.35
N VAL A 109 11.23 -22.98 -26.71
CA VAL A 109 9.93 -23.38 -27.28
C VAL A 109 9.64 -22.61 -28.56
N ARG A 110 9.86 -21.29 -28.56
CA ARG A 110 9.68 -20.43 -29.74
C ARG A 110 10.57 -20.87 -30.90
N GLU A 111 11.87 -21.01 -30.65
CA GLU A 111 12.84 -21.43 -31.66
C GLU A 111 12.50 -22.81 -32.21
N LYS A 112 12.06 -23.73 -31.33
CA LYS A 112 11.66 -25.07 -31.75
C LYS A 112 10.40 -25.05 -32.62
N ALA A 113 9.39 -24.26 -32.25
CA ALA A 113 8.17 -24.11 -33.04
C ALA A 113 8.45 -23.47 -34.41
N GLN A 114 9.31 -22.44 -34.47
CA GLN A 114 9.71 -21.81 -35.73
C GLN A 114 10.46 -22.78 -36.63
N MET A 115 11.42 -23.53 -36.07
CA MET A 115 12.15 -24.57 -36.79
C MET A 115 11.20 -25.63 -37.37
N ILE A 116 10.24 -26.13 -36.60
CA ILE A 116 9.27 -27.13 -37.08
C ILE A 116 8.40 -26.52 -38.19
N HIS A 117 7.95 -25.27 -38.02
CA HIS A 117 7.12 -24.58 -39.01
C HIS A 117 7.85 -24.49 -40.35
N GLU A 118 9.12 -24.10 -40.32
CA GLU A 118 9.98 -23.97 -41.49
C GLU A 118 10.31 -25.33 -42.13
N GLU A 119 10.72 -26.30 -41.33
CA GLU A 119 11.11 -27.65 -41.78
C GLU A 119 9.94 -28.41 -42.39
N TRP A 120 8.73 -28.24 -41.84
CA TRP A 120 7.53 -28.84 -42.41
C TRP A 120 7.00 -28.10 -43.62
N GLY A 121 7.47 -26.86 -43.87
CA GLY A 121 6.98 -26.02 -44.97
C GLY A 121 5.49 -25.73 -44.86
N VAL A 122 4.99 -25.45 -43.64
CA VAL A 122 3.56 -25.18 -43.44
C VAL A 122 3.20 -23.84 -44.10
N GLY A 123 2.21 -23.87 -45.00
CA GLY A 123 1.71 -22.70 -45.71
C GLY A 123 2.39 -22.42 -47.03
N TYR A 124 1.93 -21.38 -47.70
CA TYR A 124 2.40 -20.96 -49.02
C TYR A 124 3.22 -19.69 -48.90
N GLN A 125 4.31 -19.60 -49.69
CA GLN A 125 5.09 -18.39 -49.78
C GLN A 125 4.41 -17.39 -50.73
N THR A 126 4.14 -16.20 -50.23
CA THR A 126 3.51 -15.11 -51.00
C THR A 126 4.37 -13.85 -50.98
N PRO A 127 4.05 -12.82 -51.78
CA PRO A 127 4.67 -11.51 -51.65
C PRO A 127 4.49 -10.87 -50.25
N CYS A 128 3.46 -11.25 -49.49
CA CYS A 128 3.23 -10.81 -48.11
C CYS A 128 3.89 -11.71 -47.06
N GLY A 129 4.61 -12.75 -47.50
CA GLY A 129 5.24 -13.79 -46.67
C GLY A 129 4.41 -15.06 -46.55
N GLY A 130 4.79 -15.95 -45.62
CA GLY A 130 4.13 -17.23 -45.44
C GLY A 130 2.67 -17.12 -44.97
N THR A 131 1.81 -18.02 -45.42
CA THR A 131 0.40 -18.17 -44.99
C THR A 131 0.17 -19.32 -44.01
N GLY A 132 1.25 -19.90 -43.47
CA GLY A 132 1.20 -21.03 -42.55
C GLY A 132 1.01 -20.64 -41.10
N LEU A 133 0.45 -21.57 -40.33
CA LEU A 133 0.35 -21.48 -38.88
C LEU A 133 0.71 -22.83 -38.26
N LEU A 134 1.65 -22.85 -37.32
CA LEU A 134 2.02 -24.03 -36.55
C LEU A 134 1.69 -23.81 -35.07
N LEU A 135 0.92 -24.72 -34.49
CA LEU A 135 0.71 -24.80 -33.06
C LEU A 135 1.63 -25.87 -32.47
N PHE A 136 2.56 -25.47 -31.59
CA PHE A 136 3.46 -26.37 -30.89
C PHE A 136 3.08 -26.46 -29.40
N LEU A 137 2.89 -27.68 -28.90
CA LEU A 137 2.57 -27.96 -27.49
C LEU A 137 3.61 -28.91 -26.89
N SER A 138 4.25 -28.49 -25.80
CA SER A 138 5.01 -29.35 -24.90
C SER A 138 4.22 -29.57 -23.60
N GLN A 139 3.70 -30.78 -23.41
CA GLN A 139 2.78 -31.11 -22.33
C GLN A 139 3.42 -30.99 -20.93
N GLY A 140 4.56 -31.66 -20.75
CA GLY A 140 5.32 -31.76 -19.51
C GLY A 140 6.01 -30.45 -19.13
N ASP A 141 6.45 -29.66 -20.13
CA ASP A 141 6.98 -28.32 -19.89
C ASP A 141 5.87 -27.28 -19.67
N ARG A 142 4.61 -27.66 -19.94
CA ARG A 142 3.41 -26.81 -19.89
C ARG A 142 3.55 -25.56 -20.76
N GLN A 143 4.15 -25.72 -21.94
CA GLN A 143 4.40 -24.65 -22.88
C GLN A 143 3.63 -24.85 -24.17
N ILE A 144 3.07 -23.76 -24.67
CA ILE A 144 2.44 -23.68 -25.98
C ILE A 144 2.99 -22.46 -26.70
N PHE A 145 3.24 -22.61 -28.00
CA PHE A 145 3.61 -21.51 -28.86
C PHE A 145 2.93 -21.65 -30.22
N VAL A 146 2.48 -20.53 -30.76
CA VAL A 146 1.90 -20.46 -32.11
C VAL A 146 2.88 -19.71 -32.99
N SER A 147 3.47 -20.41 -33.96
CA SER A 147 4.28 -19.82 -35.01
C SER A 147 3.36 -19.47 -36.18
N ARG A 148 3.44 -18.24 -36.70
CA ARG A 148 2.62 -17.79 -37.84
C ARG A 148 3.48 -17.19 -38.94
N GLY A 149 3.04 -17.35 -40.18
CA GLY A 149 3.61 -16.65 -41.31
C GLY A 149 3.21 -15.17 -41.34
N LYS A 150 4.00 -14.37 -42.05
CA LYS A 150 3.82 -12.91 -42.10
C LYS A 150 2.54 -12.46 -42.78
N ALA A 151 2.03 -13.21 -43.75
CA ALA A 151 0.80 -12.85 -44.45
C ALA A 151 -0.41 -12.83 -43.50
N LEU A 152 -0.34 -13.58 -42.40
CA LEU A 152 -1.39 -13.64 -41.38
C LEU A 152 -1.32 -12.50 -40.36
N MET A 153 -0.28 -11.65 -40.35
CA MET A 153 -0.10 -10.63 -39.30
C MET A 153 -1.24 -9.61 -39.22
N GLY A 154 -1.85 -9.26 -40.35
CA GLY A 154 -2.95 -8.30 -40.39
C GLY A 154 -4.25 -8.84 -39.76
N VAL A 155 -4.41 -10.17 -39.77
CA VAL A 155 -5.63 -10.85 -39.34
C VAL A 155 -5.44 -11.54 -37.98
N LEU A 156 -4.26 -12.08 -37.73
CA LEU A 156 -3.86 -12.72 -36.48
C LEU A 156 -2.70 -11.94 -35.87
N SER A 157 -2.99 -10.90 -35.08
CA SER A 157 -1.98 -10.15 -34.33
C SER A 157 -1.42 -10.95 -33.14
N ASP A 158 -0.32 -10.48 -32.54
CA ASP A 158 0.27 -11.12 -31.35
C ASP A 158 -0.70 -11.14 -30.17
N ASP A 159 -1.49 -10.08 -30.00
CA ASP A 159 -2.50 -9.98 -28.96
C ASP A 159 -3.62 -11.01 -29.18
N ARG A 160 -4.08 -11.18 -30.42
CA ARG A 160 -5.09 -12.20 -30.78
C ARG A 160 -4.57 -13.61 -30.52
N ILE A 161 -3.34 -13.92 -30.92
CA ILE A 161 -2.71 -15.22 -30.61
C ILE A 161 -2.60 -15.42 -29.10
N THR A 162 -2.20 -14.38 -28.36
CA THR A 162 -2.08 -14.42 -26.90
C THR A 162 -3.43 -14.69 -26.26
N TYR A 163 -4.50 -14.07 -26.77
CA TYR A 163 -5.87 -14.31 -26.33
C TYR A 163 -6.30 -15.75 -26.59
N VAL A 164 -6.09 -16.27 -27.81
CA VAL A 164 -6.40 -17.66 -28.18
C VAL A 164 -5.71 -18.61 -27.22
N VAL A 165 -4.38 -18.50 -27.06
CA VAL A 165 -3.60 -19.31 -26.11
C VAL A 165 -4.15 -19.17 -24.68
N GLY A 166 -4.56 -17.96 -24.29
CA GLY A 166 -5.22 -17.69 -23.01
C GLY A 166 -6.49 -18.52 -22.80
N LYS A 167 -7.31 -18.70 -23.85
CA LYS A 167 -8.54 -19.51 -23.81
C LYS A 167 -8.31 -21.01 -23.90
N MET A 168 -7.18 -21.46 -24.44
CA MET A 168 -6.80 -22.88 -24.46
C MET A 168 -6.29 -23.37 -23.10
N LYS A 169 -5.57 -22.51 -22.37
CA LYS A 169 -4.88 -22.84 -21.10
C LYS A 169 -5.75 -23.53 -20.04
N PRO A 170 -7.02 -23.15 -19.79
CA PRO A 170 -7.88 -23.85 -18.83
C PRO A 170 -8.03 -25.33 -19.13
N ASN A 171 -8.34 -25.70 -20.38
CA ASN A 171 -8.50 -27.11 -20.77
C ASN A 171 -7.19 -27.89 -20.62
N PHE A 172 -6.06 -27.28 -20.96
CA PHE A 172 -4.76 -27.92 -20.76
C PHE A 172 -4.39 -28.15 -19.29
N ARG A 173 -4.90 -27.32 -18.37
CA ARG A 173 -4.74 -27.55 -16.93
C ARG A 173 -5.57 -28.75 -16.46
N ASP A 174 -6.71 -28.96 -17.09
CA ASP A 174 -7.63 -30.07 -16.83
C ASP A 174 -7.27 -31.35 -17.61
N GLN A 175 -6.10 -31.37 -18.29
CA GLN A 175 -5.64 -32.47 -19.15
C GLN A 175 -6.55 -32.79 -20.34
N LYS A 176 -7.40 -31.83 -20.71
CA LYS A 176 -8.31 -31.86 -21.87
C LYS A 176 -7.62 -31.23 -23.07
N TYR A 177 -6.66 -31.95 -23.64
CA TYR A 177 -5.80 -31.40 -24.69
C TYR A 177 -6.52 -31.25 -26.03
N ALA A 178 -7.38 -32.21 -26.38
CA ALA A 178 -8.18 -32.15 -27.60
C ALA A 178 -9.11 -30.93 -27.58
N GLU A 179 -9.91 -30.77 -26.53
CA GLU A 179 -10.85 -29.66 -26.40
C GLU A 179 -10.14 -28.30 -26.36
N GLY A 180 -8.97 -28.25 -25.72
CA GLY A 180 -8.12 -27.06 -25.75
C GLY A 180 -7.64 -26.70 -27.16
N LEU A 181 -7.23 -27.70 -27.96
CA LEU A 181 -6.83 -27.50 -29.35
C LEU A 181 -8.03 -27.11 -30.24
N GLU A 182 -9.16 -27.78 -30.10
CA GLU A 182 -10.41 -27.46 -30.82
C GLU A 182 -10.82 -25.99 -30.60
N ILE A 183 -10.86 -25.53 -29.34
CA ILE A 183 -11.15 -24.13 -29.00
C ILE A 183 -10.10 -23.20 -29.63
N GLY A 184 -8.83 -23.59 -29.61
CA GLY A 184 -7.75 -22.81 -30.20
C GLY A 184 -7.93 -22.60 -31.71
N VAL A 185 -8.15 -23.70 -32.44
CA VAL A 185 -8.33 -23.70 -33.90
C VAL A 185 -9.62 -22.98 -34.28
N GLN A 186 -10.71 -23.20 -33.55
CA GLN A 186 -11.97 -22.50 -33.76
C GLN A 186 -11.79 -20.98 -33.62
N LEU A 187 -11.17 -20.50 -32.55
CA LEU A 187 -10.96 -19.07 -32.35
C LEU A 187 -10.04 -18.46 -33.42
N LEU A 188 -9.02 -19.19 -33.88
CA LEU A 188 -8.18 -18.76 -35.00
C LEU A 188 -9.00 -18.65 -36.30
N THR A 189 -9.90 -19.60 -36.53
CA THR A 189 -10.84 -19.59 -37.66
C THR A 189 -11.75 -18.37 -37.60
N ASP A 190 -12.35 -18.07 -36.44
CA ASP A 190 -13.24 -16.91 -36.26
C ASP A 190 -12.55 -15.57 -36.56
N TYR A 191 -11.26 -15.45 -36.22
CA TYR A 191 -10.49 -14.25 -36.58
C TYR A 191 -10.22 -14.15 -38.08
N ILE A 192 -10.06 -15.27 -38.77
CA ILE A 192 -9.81 -15.30 -40.23
C ILE A 192 -11.10 -15.12 -41.03
N SER A 193 -12.21 -15.71 -40.59
CA SER A 193 -13.53 -15.52 -41.21
C SER A 193 -14.03 -14.08 -41.06
N GLY A 194 -13.55 -13.35 -40.05
CA GLY A 194 -13.99 -12.01 -39.72
C GLY A 194 -15.23 -11.97 -38.82
N ASP A 195 -15.69 -13.11 -38.32
CA ASP A 195 -16.86 -13.22 -37.44
C ASP A 195 -16.66 -12.56 -36.07
N ARG A 196 -15.39 -12.30 -35.69
CA ARG A 196 -15.06 -11.67 -34.41
C ARG A 196 -14.58 -10.22 -34.55
N PRO A 197 -15.38 -9.20 -34.16
CA PRO A 197 -14.91 -7.82 -34.11
C PRO A 197 -13.92 -7.63 -32.95
N GLY A 198 -12.77 -7.02 -33.21
CA GLY A 198 -11.67 -6.81 -32.23
C GLY A 198 -11.97 -5.85 -31.07
N PHE A 199 -13.24 -5.57 -30.76
CA PHE A 199 -13.64 -4.57 -29.75
C PHE A 199 -13.77 -5.15 -28.32
N ASP A 200 -14.00 -6.45 -28.18
CA ASP A 200 -14.28 -7.08 -26.87
C ASP A 200 -13.02 -7.24 -25.99
N GLU A 201 -11.83 -7.10 -26.57
CA GLU A 201 -10.54 -7.21 -25.86
C GLU A 201 -10.21 -5.98 -24.98
N ASN A 202 -10.86 -4.83 -25.21
CA ASN A 202 -10.55 -3.57 -24.51
C ASN A 202 -11.54 -3.20 -23.38
N MET A 203 -12.74 -3.77 -23.36
CA MET A 203 -13.77 -3.42 -22.36
C MET A 203 -13.36 -3.81 -20.93
N GLU A 204 -12.77 -4.99 -20.75
CA GLU A 204 -12.31 -5.45 -19.43
C GLU A 204 -11.14 -4.63 -18.90
N ALA A 205 -10.19 -4.26 -19.77
CA ALA A 205 -9.04 -3.43 -19.43
C ALA A 205 -9.43 -1.99 -19.08
N ILE A 206 -10.38 -1.40 -19.81
CA ILE A 206 -10.90 -0.05 -19.52
C ILE A 206 -11.65 -0.05 -18.19
N SER A 207 -12.47 -1.08 -17.94
CA SER A 207 -13.20 -1.23 -16.68
C SER A 207 -12.27 -1.32 -15.47
N THR A 208 -11.19 -2.11 -15.56
CA THR A 208 -10.20 -2.20 -14.46
C THR A 208 -9.47 -0.89 -14.22
N LEU A 209 -9.08 -0.19 -15.29
CA LEU A 209 -8.35 1.07 -15.18
C LEU A 209 -9.20 2.20 -14.55
N LEU A 210 -10.48 2.28 -14.93
CA LEU A 210 -11.44 3.20 -14.31
C LEU A 210 -11.68 2.86 -12.84
N GLY A 211 -11.72 1.57 -12.49
CA GLY A 211 -11.82 1.12 -11.10
C GLY A 211 -10.65 1.58 -10.23
N ILE A 212 -9.41 1.41 -10.72
CA ILE A 212 -8.20 1.84 -10.01
C ILE A 212 -8.18 3.36 -9.84
N LEU A 213 -8.52 4.12 -10.90
CA LEU A 213 -8.58 5.58 -10.83
C LEU A 213 -9.63 6.05 -9.80
N GLY A 214 -10.80 5.40 -9.76
CA GLY A 214 -11.84 5.70 -8.79
C GLY A 214 -11.39 5.52 -7.34
N ILE A 215 -10.67 4.44 -7.04
CA ILE A 215 -10.11 4.18 -5.70
C ILE A 215 -9.09 5.25 -5.33
N PHE A 216 -8.18 5.58 -6.25
CA PHE A 216 -7.15 6.58 -6.00
C PHE A 216 -7.73 7.97 -5.69
N CYS A 217 -8.74 8.41 -6.45
CA CYS A 217 -9.46 9.65 -6.18
C CYS A 217 -10.17 9.64 -4.82
N ALA A 218 -10.78 8.52 -4.44
CA ALA A 218 -11.45 8.38 -3.14
C ALA A 218 -10.45 8.47 -1.97
N CYS A 219 -9.26 7.84 -2.09
CA CYS A 219 -8.21 7.93 -1.08
C CYS A 219 -7.70 9.37 -0.92
N ILE A 220 -7.43 10.08 -2.02
CA ILE A 220 -7.00 11.49 -1.97
C ILE A 220 -8.07 12.36 -1.31
N GLY A 221 -9.34 12.17 -1.68
CA GLY A 221 -10.46 12.87 -1.05
C GLY A 221 -10.54 12.63 0.45
N CYS A 222 -10.41 11.37 0.88
CA CYS A 222 -10.44 10.99 2.30
C CYS A 222 -9.27 11.61 3.08
N CYS A 223 -8.04 11.50 2.57
CA CYS A 223 -6.87 12.12 3.19
C CYS A 223 -7.02 13.64 3.32
N SER A 224 -7.53 14.31 2.28
CA SER A 224 -7.78 15.76 2.29
C SER A 224 -8.85 16.16 3.33
N CYS A 225 -9.89 15.34 3.49
CA CYS A 225 -10.91 15.55 4.52
C CYS A 225 -10.35 15.37 5.94
N ILE A 226 -9.53 14.34 6.16
CA ILE A 226 -8.87 14.09 7.46
C ILE A 226 -7.94 15.25 7.81
N ASP A 227 -7.08 15.69 6.87
CA ASP A 227 -6.18 16.82 7.10
C ASP A 227 -6.96 18.11 7.41
N ARG A 228 -8.05 18.37 6.67
CA ARG A 228 -8.91 19.53 6.94
C ARG A 228 -9.57 19.46 8.32
N CYS A 229 -9.99 18.27 8.76
CA CYS A 229 -10.55 18.09 10.10
C CYS A 229 -9.50 18.27 11.20
N HIS A 230 -8.29 17.73 11.00
CA HIS A 230 -7.17 17.94 11.92
C HIS A 230 -6.83 19.43 12.05
N ARG A 231 -6.64 20.14 10.93
CA ARG A 231 -6.36 21.58 10.95
C ARG A 231 -7.44 22.39 11.68
N ARG A 232 -8.72 22.03 11.51
CA ARG A 232 -9.83 22.67 12.23
C ARG A 232 -9.79 22.41 13.73
N ARG A 233 -9.41 21.20 14.16
CA ARG A 233 -9.24 20.86 15.57
C ARG A 233 -8.09 21.63 16.19
N ASP A 234 -6.94 21.67 15.52
CA ASP A 234 -5.74 22.35 16.01
C ASP A 234 -5.96 23.86 16.16
N ALA A 235 -6.70 24.48 15.23
CA ALA A 235 -7.05 25.90 15.33
C ALA A 235 -7.88 26.22 16.58
N ARG A 236 -8.82 25.34 16.96
CA ARG A 236 -9.63 25.52 18.19
C ARG A 236 -8.79 25.36 19.44
N LEU A 237 -7.88 24.38 19.46
CA LEU A 237 -6.98 24.16 20.59
C LEU A 237 -6.04 25.35 20.80
N ARG A 238 -5.51 25.93 19.71
CA ARG A 238 -4.68 27.13 19.78
C ARG A 238 -5.41 28.34 20.34
N GLU A 239 -6.67 28.53 19.94
CA GLU A 239 -7.47 29.62 20.48
C GLU A 239 -7.75 29.45 21.98
N SER A 240 -8.09 28.22 22.40
CA SER A 240 -8.26 27.88 23.83
C SER A 240 -6.99 28.16 24.62
N LEU A 241 -5.85 27.69 24.11
CA LEU A 241 -4.55 27.90 24.73
C LEU A 241 -4.19 29.38 24.88
N ARG A 242 -4.45 30.21 23.86
CA ARG A 242 -4.23 31.66 23.96
C ARG A 242 -5.08 32.29 25.07
N GLY A 243 -6.34 31.84 25.22
CA GLY A 243 -7.22 32.25 26.31
C GLY A 243 -6.62 31.89 27.67
N ASP A 244 -6.14 30.66 27.83
CA ASP A 244 -5.54 30.18 29.08
C ASP A 244 -4.24 30.93 29.43
N LEU A 245 -3.38 31.20 28.44
CA LEU A 245 -2.16 31.99 28.65
C LEU A 245 -2.48 33.44 29.05
N ALA A 246 -3.44 34.07 28.38
CA ALA A 246 -3.90 35.43 28.71
C ALA A 246 -4.48 35.51 30.13
N LEU A 247 -5.19 34.46 30.56
CA LEU A 247 -5.70 34.31 31.91
C LEU A 247 -4.56 34.27 32.94
N LEU A 248 -3.51 33.48 32.70
CA LEU A 248 -2.34 33.40 33.57
C LEU A 248 -1.56 34.73 33.65
N ASP A 249 -1.43 35.45 32.53
CA ASP A 249 -0.80 36.78 32.52
C ASP A 249 -1.60 37.80 33.34
N ARG A 250 -2.94 37.76 33.25
CA ARG A 250 -3.84 38.61 34.04
C ARG A 250 -3.75 38.30 35.54
N ASP A 251 -3.73 37.02 35.89
CA ASP A 251 -3.58 36.53 37.26
C ASP A 251 -2.25 36.97 37.87
N ARG A 252 -1.18 36.90 37.09
CA ARG A 252 0.13 37.44 37.47
C ARG A 252 0.11 38.92 37.73
N ALA A 253 -0.51 39.71 36.86
CA ALA A 253 -0.62 41.14 37.05
C ALA A 253 -1.36 41.49 38.36
N ARG A 254 -2.43 40.75 38.70
CA ARG A 254 -3.15 40.88 39.98
C ARG A 254 -2.28 40.49 41.18
N ALA A 255 -1.49 39.42 41.07
CA ALA A 255 -0.56 39.00 42.11
C ALA A 255 0.50 40.05 42.41
N LEU A 256 1.10 40.64 41.38
CA LEU A 256 2.07 41.74 41.54
C LEU A 256 1.46 42.99 42.21
N GLN A 257 0.14 43.17 42.11
CA GLN A 257 -0.59 44.25 42.78
C GLN A 257 -1.03 43.88 44.21
N GLY A 258 -0.73 42.66 44.69
CA GLY A 258 -1.21 42.14 45.98
C GLY A 258 -2.72 41.88 46.00
N GLN A 259 -3.37 41.77 44.84
CA GLN A 259 -4.81 41.61 44.65
C GLN A 259 -5.19 40.25 44.07
N TYR A 260 -4.29 39.27 44.13
CA TYR A 260 -4.57 37.95 43.57
C TYR A 260 -5.69 37.24 44.34
N GLN A 261 -6.68 36.77 43.58
CA GLN A 261 -7.72 35.86 44.01
C GLN A 261 -7.88 34.84 42.89
N ALA A 262 -7.94 33.56 43.24
CA ALA A 262 -8.15 32.49 42.26
C ALA A 262 -9.53 32.66 41.60
N THR A 263 -9.54 33.08 40.33
CA THR A 263 -10.78 33.26 39.53
C THR A 263 -11.09 32.10 38.61
N SER A 264 -10.23 31.09 38.54
CA SER A 264 -10.39 29.92 37.70
C SER A 264 -9.84 28.66 38.37
N CYS A 265 -10.34 27.50 37.94
CA CYS A 265 -9.87 26.23 38.46
C CYS A 265 -8.42 25.96 38.01
N PRO A 266 -7.48 25.64 38.91
CA PRO A 266 -6.09 25.35 38.53
C PRO A 266 -5.91 24.06 37.69
N ILE A 267 -6.93 23.19 37.63
CA ILE A 267 -6.86 21.90 36.94
C ILE A 267 -7.35 22.01 35.49
N CYS A 268 -8.56 22.56 35.26
CA CYS A 268 -9.12 22.73 33.91
C CYS A 268 -8.91 24.14 33.33
N LEU A 269 -8.44 25.09 34.13
CA LEU A 269 -8.18 26.50 33.78
C LEU A 269 -9.43 27.34 33.46
N ASP A 270 -10.63 26.74 33.49
CA ASP A 270 -11.88 27.46 33.28
C ASP A 270 -12.19 28.46 34.43
N GLU A 271 -12.75 29.61 34.07
CA GLU A 271 -13.17 30.64 35.03
C GLU A 271 -14.36 30.18 35.88
N PHE A 272 -14.32 30.50 37.16
CA PHE A 272 -15.44 30.30 38.07
C PHE A 272 -16.60 31.22 37.70
N GLN A 273 -17.82 30.70 37.77
CA GLN A 273 -19.01 31.42 37.35
C GLN A 273 -19.64 32.15 38.54
N LYS A 274 -20.25 33.30 38.27
CA LYS A 274 -21.12 33.98 39.25
C LYS A 274 -22.52 33.39 39.16
N SER A 275 -23.05 32.88 40.27
CA SER A 275 -24.41 32.32 40.26
C SER A 275 -25.45 33.42 40.01
N ASN A 276 -26.03 33.44 38.80
CA ASN A 276 -27.13 34.34 38.45
C ASN A 276 -28.47 33.86 39.03
N ARG A 277 -28.53 33.58 40.34
CA ARG A 277 -29.75 33.08 40.99
C ARG A 277 -30.89 34.09 41.10
N SER A 278 -30.72 35.34 40.67
CA SER A 278 -31.71 36.41 40.93
C SER A 278 -32.72 36.72 39.81
N ARG A 279 -33.11 35.78 38.91
CA ARG A 279 -34.17 36.15 37.92
C ARG A 279 -35.23 35.15 37.49
N ARG A 280 -35.22 33.88 37.89
CA ARG A 280 -36.33 32.96 37.54
C ARG A 280 -36.62 31.95 38.65
N ASN A 281 -37.56 32.34 39.51
CA ASN A 281 -38.66 31.54 40.09
C ASN A 281 -38.85 31.87 41.57
N GLY A 282 -39.97 32.52 41.86
CA GLY A 282 -40.62 32.44 43.16
C GLY A 282 -41.01 30.98 43.40
N GLY A 283 -40.35 30.37 44.39
CA GLY A 283 -40.58 29.02 44.85
C GLY A 283 -39.97 28.90 46.22
N GLU A 284 -40.84 28.94 47.22
CA GLU A 284 -40.61 29.10 48.64
C GLU A 284 -39.83 27.92 49.28
N SER A 285 -39.18 28.20 50.42
CA SER A 285 -38.50 27.34 51.42
C SER A 285 -37.02 26.96 51.18
N GLN A 286 -36.08 27.07 52.14
CA GLN A 286 -36.04 27.54 53.55
C GLN A 286 -34.56 27.83 53.93
N PRO A 287 -34.27 28.69 54.92
CA PRO A 287 -32.90 29.15 55.25
C PRO A 287 -32.30 28.48 56.51
N LEU A 288 -30.98 28.28 56.52
CA LEU A 288 -30.15 28.15 57.73
C LEU A 288 -28.83 28.91 57.46
N LEU A 289 -28.67 30.13 57.98
CA LEU A 289 -27.85 30.50 59.17
C LEU A 289 -26.38 30.07 59.03
N LEU A 290 -25.35 30.93 59.11
CA LEU A 290 -25.19 32.13 59.93
C LEU A 290 -24.01 32.99 59.38
N GLY A 291 -24.20 34.30 59.24
CA GLY A 291 -23.11 35.22 58.90
C GLY A 291 -23.61 36.61 58.48
N ASN A 292 -23.82 37.49 59.46
CA ASN A 292 -24.20 38.89 59.23
C ASN A 292 -23.02 39.69 58.64
N HIS A 293 -23.00 39.86 57.31
CA HIS A 293 -22.49 41.07 56.65
C HIS A 293 -23.41 41.35 55.45
N ASN A 294 -24.04 42.53 55.47
CA ASN A 294 -25.02 42.99 54.48
C ASN A 294 -24.37 43.47 53.17
N GLU A 295 -23.57 42.62 52.54
CA GLU A 295 -23.26 42.74 51.11
C GLU A 295 -23.77 41.46 50.46
N GLU A 296 -24.66 41.58 49.48
CA GLU A 296 -25.17 40.48 48.67
C GLU A 296 -23.99 39.82 47.93
N GLY A 297 -23.26 38.95 48.63
CA GLY A 297 -22.13 38.24 48.09
C GLY A 297 -22.61 37.29 47.01
N GLU A 298 -22.30 37.61 45.76
CA GLU A 298 -22.50 36.71 44.62
C GLU A 298 -21.82 35.37 44.93
N GLU A 299 -22.62 34.32 45.12
CA GLU A 299 -22.10 32.97 45.37
C GLU A 299 -21.34 32.52 44.10
N LEU A 300 -20.01 32.40 44.23
CA LEU A 300 -19.14 31.86 43.19
C LEU A 300 -19.36 30.35 43.08
N VAL A 301 -19.61 29.86 41.88
CA VAL A 301 -19.73 28.44 41.58
C VAL A 301 -18.64 28.02 40.60
N GLY A 302 -18.30 26.73 40.60
CA GLY A 302 -17.34 26.16 39.67
C GLY A 302 -17.78 26.29 38.22
N SER A 303 -16.82 26.11 37.31
CA SER A 303 -17.09 26.06 35.87
C SER A 303 -18.05 24.92 35.50
N ASP A 304 -18.07 23.87 36.33
CA ASP A 304 -18.97 22.72 36.29
C ASP A 304 -20.39 23.00 36.84
N GLY A 305 -20.64 24.24 37.30
CA GLY A 305 -21.91 24.65 37.90
C GLY A 305 -22.16 24.12 39.31
N LYS A 306 -21.15 23.51 39.96
CA LYS A 306 -21.23 22.99 41.34
C LYS A 306 -20.58 23.96 42.33
N ALA A 307 -20.76 23.72 43.62
CA ALA A 307 -20.05 24.49 44.65
C ALA A 307 -18.55 24.26 44.55
N LEU A 308 -17.75 25.31 44.75
CA LEU A 308 -16.29 25.21 44.72
C LEU A 308 -15.79 24.31 45.85
N LYS A 309 -14.82 23.45 45.52
CA LYS A 309 -14.09 22.70 46.53
C LYS A 309 -12.96 23.57 47.07
N LEU A 310 -13.17 24.17 48.24
CA LEU A 310 -12.15 24.91 48.96
C LEU A 310 -11.39 23.99 49.93
N LEU A 311 -10.08 23.89 49.78
CA LEU A 311 -9.22 23.11 50.67
C LEU A 311 -8.75 23.92 51.89
N PRO A 312 -8.35 23.28 53.01
CA PRO A 312 -7.84 23.99 54.19
C PRO A 312 -6.63 24.89 53.92
N CYS A 313 -5.84 24.57 52.90
CA CYS A 313 -4.69 25.37 52.46
C CYS A 313 -5.09 26.64 51.68
N GLY A 314 -6.39 26.87 51.42
CA GLY A 314 -6.92 28.04 50.74
C GLY A 314 -7.06 27.92 49.20
N HIS A 315 -6.66 26.80 48.60
CA HIS A 315 -6.81 26.58 47.16
C HIS A 315 -8.23 26.12 46.82
N ALA A 316 -8.80 26.67 45.75
CA ALA A 316 -10.14 26.36 45.27
C ALA A 316 -10.10 25.62 43.94
N PHE A 317 -10.99 24.63 43.78
CA PHE A 317 -11.12 23.83 42.57
C PHE A 317 -12.59 23.65 42.20
N ASP A 318 -12.84 23.32 40.93
CA ASP A 318 -14.14 22.75 40.54
C ASP A 318 -14.33 21.40 41.22
N GLN A 319 -15.57 21.11 41.59
CA GLN A 319 -15.88 19.89 42.33
C GLN A 319 -15.57 18.65 41.49
N THR A 320 -15.93 18.63 40.20
CA THR A 320 -15.60 17.52 39.29
C THR A 320 -14.09 17.34 39.13
N CYS A 321 -13.35 18.42 38.90
CA CYS A 321 -11.90 18.38 38.72
C CYS A 321 -11.19 17.86 39.97
N TRP A 322 -11.66 18.26 41.16
CA TRP A 322 -11.16 17.74 42.42
C TRP A 322 -11.45 16.25 42.56
N ASP A 323 -12.70 15.84 42.37
CA ASP A 323 -13.12 14.44 42.53
C ASP A 323 -12.31 13.52 41.59
N ASP A 324 -12.16 13.91 40.32
CA ASP A 324 -11.37 13.18 39.33
C ASP A 324 -9.89 13.09 39.75
N PHE A 325 -9.27 14.20 40.14
CA PHE A 325 -7.88 14.22 40.62
C PHE A 325 -7.69 13.30 41.84
N SER A 326 -8.63 13.38 42.78
CA SER A 326 -8.60 12.69 44.05
C SER A 326 -8.80 11.17 43.90
N SER A 327 -9.53 10.78 42.86
CA SER A 327 -9.74 9.38 42.50
C SER A 327 -8.54 8.74 41.79
N HIS A 328 -7.62 9.55 41.27
CA HIS A 328 -6.49 9.05 40.49
C HIS A 328 -5.46 8.35 41.41
N PRO A 329 -5.21 7.04 41.25
CA PRO A 329 -4.44 6.24 42.21
C PRO A 329 -2.97 6.66 42.35
N THR A 330 -2.43 7.36 41.34
CA THR A 330 -1.03 7.80 41.32
C THR A 330 -0.82 9.27 41.70
N MET A 331 -1.86 10.11 41.68
CA MET A 331 -1.71 11.55 41.89
C MET A 331 -2.27 12.04 43.23
N GLY A 332 -3.29 11.36 43.77
CA GLY A 332 -3.99 11.82 44.99
C GLY A 332 -3.43 11.32 46.31
N GLN A 333 -2.74 10.17 46.33
CA GLN A 333 -2.36 9.50 47.58
C GLN A 333 -0.91 9.79 47.98
N SER A 334 -0.75 10.29 49.21
CA SER A 334 0.56 10.29 49.87
C SER A 334 0.97 8.89 50.30
N THR A 335 2.27 8.68 50.50
CA THR A 335 2.83 7.44 51.08
C THR A 335 2.26 7.11 52.46
N GLU A 336 1.61 8.08 53.11
CA GLU A 336 1.02 7.98 54.45
C GLU A 336 -0.52 7.84 54.40
N GLY A 337 -1.13 7.73 53.21
CA GLY A 337 -2.56 7.39 53.06
C GLY A 337 -3.55 8.56 53.13
N GLY A 338 -3.08 9.81 53.17
CA GLY A 338 -3.93 11.02 53.12
C GLY A 338 -3.89 11.74 51.77
N MET A 339 -4.96 12.46 51.44
CA MET A 339 -5.06 13.25 50.22
C MET A 339 -4.38 14.60 50.36
N ARG A 340 -3.61 14.99 49.34
CA ARG A 340 -2.83 16.24 49.35
C ARG A 340 -3.34 17.21 48.30
N CYS A 341 -3.24 18.50 48.61
CA CYS A 341 -3.48 19.56 47.65
C CYS A 341 -2.49 19.42 46.45
N PRO A 342 -2.95 19.45 45.19
CA PRO A 342 -2.07 19.33 44.03
C PRO A 342 -1.05 20.46 43.91
N ILE A 343 -1.35 21.63 44.46
CA ILE A 343 -0.52 22.84 44.35
C ILE A 343 0.57 22.84 45.43
N CYS A 344 0.18 22.99 46.70
CA CYS A 344 1.13 23.15 47.81
C CYS A 344 1.46 21.84 48.56
N ARG A 345 0.87 20.70 48.14
CA ARG A 345 1.09 19.36 48.72
C ARG A 345 0.74 19.22 50.20
N GLN A 346 0.04 20.19 50.80
CA GLN A 346 -0.45 20.10 52.17
C GLN A 346 -1.58 19.05 52.28
N PRO A 347 -1.68 18.33 53.41
CA PRO A 347 -2.76 17.38 53.64
C PRO A 347 -4.12 18.09 53.69
N THR A 348 -5.16 17.41 53.19
CA THR A 348 -6.53 17.95 53.11
C THR A 348 -7.43 17.55 54.28
N ASP A 349 -6.96 16.66 55.16
CA ASP A 349 -7.75 16.11 56.25
C ASP A 349 -8.04 17.15 57.34
N GLU A 350 -9.26 17.11 57.89
CA GLU A 350 -9.88 18.11 58.78
C GLU A 350 -9.13 18.37 60.11
N GLY A 351 -8.08 17.61 60.42
CA GLY A 351 -7.22 17.81 61.59
C GLY A 351 -6.11 18.85 61.42
N ALA A 352 -5.85 19.32 60.20
CA ALA A 352 -4.88 20.38 59.95
C ALA A 352 -5.48 21.73 60.39
N ALA A 353 -5.01 22.23 61.54
CA ALA A 353 -5.49 23.46 62.18
C ALA A 353 -5.86 24.55 61.16
N THR A 354 -7.13 24.96 61.22
CA THR A 354 -7.75 25.99 60.40
C THR A 354 -7.03 27.32 60.62
N ARG A 355 -5.87 27.50 59.98
CA ARG A 355 -5.35 28.84 59.74
C ARG A 355 -6.30 29.44 58.72
N THR A 356 -7.23 30.26 59.19
CA THR A 356 -7.96 31.20 58.36
C THR A 356 -6.91 32.05 57.63
N VAL A 357 -6.54 31.64 56.42
CA VAL A 357 -5.78 32.44 55.48
C VAL A 357 -6.74 33.51 54.94
N GLN A 358 -7.12 34.44 55.81
CA GLN A 358 -7.75 35.69 55.42
C GLN A 358 -6.62 36.71 55.25
N GLY A 359 -5.98 36.66 54.09
CA GLY A 359 -4.90 37.57 53.72
C GLY A 359 -4.52 37.36 52.25
N PRO A 360 -3.92 38.37 51.60
CA PRO A 360 -3.40 38.22 50.25
C PRO A 360 -2.42 37.03 50.22
N MET A 361 -2.57 36.17 49.23
CA MET A 361 -1.71 35.01 49.02
C MET A 361 -0.25 35.47 49.01
N ASN A 362 0.63 34.78 49.74
CA ASN A 362 2.04 35.15 49.73
C ASN A 362 2.65 34.85 48.35
N ASP A 363 3.70 35.60 47.96
CA ASP A 363 4.35 35.44 46.66
C ASP A 363 4.76 33.98 46.40
N LEU A 364 5.17 33.24 47.45
CA LEU A 364 5.55 31.83 47.33
C LEU A 364 4.38 30.93 46.92
N ALA A 365 3.21 31.06 47.56
CA ALA A 365 2.05 30.23 47.25
C ALA A 365 1.51 30.56 45.84
N TYR A 366 1.54 31.84 45.43
CA TYR A 366 1.21 32.21 44.06
C TYR A 366 2.18 31.56 43.04
N GLN A 367 3.48 31.51 43.33
CA GLN A 367 4.45 30.87 42.44
C GLN A 367 4.24 29.35 42.34
N GLU A 368 3.90 28.68 43.44
CA GLU A 368 3.53 27.25 43.41
C GLU A 368 2.27 27.00 42.58
N GLU A 369 1.24 27.85 42.73
CA GLU A 369 0.01 27.77 41.94
C GLU A 369 0.27 28.03 40.46
N ARG A 370 1.04 29.07 40.14
CA ARG A 370 1.41 29.41 38.77
C ARG A 370 2.16 28.26 38.11
N ARG A 371 3.10 27.63 38.82
CA ARG A 371 3.83 26.45 38.34
C ARG A 371 2.87 25.32 38.01
N PHE A 372 1.98 24.99 38.94
CA PHE A 372 1.01 23.91 38.74
C PHE A 372 0.13 24.16 37.50
N ARG A 373 -0.35 25.40 37.32
CA ARG A 373 -1.16 25.79 36.15
C ARG A 373 -0.36 25.68 34.84
N LEU A 374 0.91 26.06 34.83
CA LEU A 374 1.80 25.91 33.67
C LEU A 374 2.06 24.43 33.32
N GLU A 375 2.28 23.58 34.32
CA GLU A 375 2.43 22.13 34.13
C GLU A 375 1.12 21.53 33.57
N ARG A 376 -0.04 21.92 34.09
CA ARG A 376 -1.35 21.50 33.56
C ARG A 376 -1.60 21.94 32.13
N LEU A 377 -1.22 23.18 31.81
CA LEU A 377 -1.35 23.73 30.48
C LEU A 377 -0.47 22.97 29.47
N GLN A 378 0.74 22.54 29.87
CA GLN A 378 1.54 21.62 29.07
C GLN A 378 0.88 20.25 28.88
N GLU A 379 0.30 19.66 29.92
CA GLU A 379 -0.41 18.38 29.83
C GLU A 379 -1.63 18.46 28.89
N MET A 380 -2.34 19.59 28.89
CA MET A 380 -3.50 19.84 28.02
C MET A 380 -3.11 20.10 26.56
N TYR A 381 -1.98 20.77 26.32
CA TYR A 381 -1.54 21.21 25.00
C TYR A 381 -0.11 20.75 24.65
N PRO A 382 0.21 19.43 24.73
CA PRO A 382 1.58 18.93 24.62
C PRO A 382 2.19 19.14 23.23
N THR A 383 1.35 19.30 22.19
CA THR A 383 1.79 19.56 20.81
C THR A 383 2.20 21.02 20.59
N PHE A 384 1.72 21.94 21.42
CA PHE A 384 1.93 23.37 21.24
C PHE A 384 2.92 23.94 22.26
N ILE A 385 3.10 23.28 23.41
CA ILE A 385 3.95 23.76 24.50
C ILE A 385 4.97 22.69 24.90
N GLY A 386 6.20 22.92 24.45
CA GLY A 386 7.36 22.11 24.85
C GLY A 386 7.80 22.40 26.29
N THR A 387 8.48 21.44 26.91
CA THR A 387 9.01 21.53 28.27
C THR A 387 9.95 22.72 28.47
N GLN A 388 10.72 23.06 27.44
CA GLN A 388 11.66 24.19 27.45
C GLN A 388 10.98 25.54 27.73
N TYR A 389 9.73 25.73 27.30
CA TYR A 389 9.00 26.98 27.52
C TYR A 389 8.49 27.06 28.95
N ILE A 390 8.03 25.94 29.50
CA ILE A 390 7.59 25.87 30.90
C ILE A 390 8.74 26.20 31.83
N ASP A 391 9.93 25.64 31.60
CA ASP A 391 11.12 25.92 32.41
C ASP A 391 11.50 27.41 32.39
N GLN A 392 11.44 28.05 31.22
CA GLN A 392 11.69 29.48 31.05
C GLN A 392 10.62 30.33 31.74
N TRP A 393 9.34 29.97 31.57
CA TRP A 393 8.22 30.70 32.15
C TRP A 393 8.16 30.56 33.66
N TYR A 394 8.68 29.45 34.21
CA TYR A 394 8.77 29.19 35.65
C TYR A 394 9.88 30.01 36.34
N ASP A 395 10.84 30.56 35.59
CA ASP A 395 11.93 31.35 36.19
C ASP A 395 11.36 32.49 37.08
N PRO A 396 11.76 32.59 38.37
CA PRO A 396 11.31 33.66 39.26
C PRO A 396 11.59 35.07 38.72
N ASP A 397 12.63 35.21 37.90
CA ASP A 397 13.05 36.44 37.25
C ASP A 397 12.42 36.63 35.87
N TYR A 398 11.61 35.69 35.38
CA TYR A 398 10.79 35.89 34.19
C TYR A 398 9.93 37.16 34.38
N ARG A 399 9.90 38.05 33.38
CA ARG A 399 9.12 39.30 33.37
C ARG A 399 8.27 39.47 32.10
N GLY A 400 8.36 38.53 31.17
CA GLY A 400 7.62 38.54 29.91
C GLY A 400 6.12 38.26 30.05
N SER A 401 5.43 38.38 28.93
CA SER A 401 4.04 37.97 28.70
C SER A 401 4.04 36.57 28.10
N LEU A 402 3.35 35.63 28.74
CA LEU A 402 3.28 34.25 28.27
C LEU A 402 2.62 34.17 26.89
N LEU A 403 1.60 35.01 26.65
CA LEU A 403 0.91 35.08 25.38
C LEU A 403 1.80 35.64 24.25
N ASP A 404 2.64 36.63 24.55
CA ASP A 404 3.54 37.23 23.55
C ASP A 404 4.67 36.26 23.17
N ASP A 405 5.24 35.55 24.16
CA ASP A 405 6.23 34.50 23.93
C ASP A 405 5.64 33.37 23.07
N TYR A 406 4.42 32.94 23.40
CA TYR A 406 3.70 31.93 22.62
C TYR A 406 3.44 32.37 21.17
N SER A 407 3.01 33.62 20.98
CA SER A 407 2.75 34.18 19.65
C SER A 407 4.03 34.26 18.81
N THR A 408 5.14 34.64 19.44
CA THR A 408 6.47 34.68 18.80
C THR A 408 6.92 33.28 18.37
N MET A 409 6.73 32.28 19.23
CA MET A 409 7.00 30.88 18.91
C MET A 409 6.16 30.40 17.72
N GLU A 410 4.85 30.69 17.70
CA GLU A 410 3.97 30.25 16.61
C GLU A 410 4.42 30.86 15.27
N GLU A 411 4.84 32.13 15.27
CA GLU A 411 5.39 32.80 14.09
C GLU A 411 6.72 32.18 13.63
N GLU A 412 7.61 31.82 14.56
CA GLU A 412 8.85 31.10 14.26
C GLU A 412 8.60 29.71 13.67
N GLN A 413 7.68 28.95 14.24
CA GLN A 413 7.28 27.64 13.72
C GLN A 413 6.67 27.74 12.33
N HIS A 414 5.82 28.77 12.08
CA HIS A 414 5.25 29.03 10.78
C HIS A 414 6.33 29.35 9.74
N ARG A 415 7.28 30.25 10.06
CA ARG A 415 8.41 30.58 9.19
C ARG A 415 9.28 29.35 8.89
N ALA A 416 9.55 28.51 9.88
CA ALA A 416 10.30 27.26 9.69
C ALA A 416 9.56 26.27 8.76
N ALA A 417 8.24 26.15 8.91
CA ALA A 417 7.41 25.30 8.06
C ALA A 417 7.37 25.78 6.60
N GLU A 418 7.27 27.11 6.37
CA GLU A 418 7.34 27.71 5.04
C GLU A 418 8.71 27.48 4.38
N GLN A 419 9.80 27.65 5.14
CA GLN A 419 11.15 27.37 4.64
C GLN A 419 11.33 25.90 4.24
N ALA A 420 10.85 24.97 5.07
CA ALA A 420 10.90 23.54 4.78
C ALA A 420 10.02 23.14 3.57
N ALA A 421 8.88 23.81 3.36
CA ALA A 421 8.05 23.61 2.18
C ALA A 421 8.76 24.12 0.91
N ALA A 422 9.35 25.31 0.96
CA ALA A 422 10.10 25.89 -0.15
C ALA A 422 11.35 25.06 -0.53
N GLU A 423 12.02 24.45 0.45
CA GLU A 423 13.16 23.55 0.20
C GLU A 423 12.72 22.27 -0.52
N ARG A 424 11.56 21.71 -0.14
CA ARG A 424 10.99 20.53 -0.80
C ARG A 424 10.66 20.80 -2.27
N ASP A 425 10.04 21.94 -2.57
CA ASP A 425 9.70 22.32 -3.95
C ASP A 425 10.95 22.48 -4.82
N ARG A 426 12.06 22.98 -4.25
CA ARG A 426 13.35 23.04 -4.96
C ARG A 426 13.90 21.66 -5.30
N MET A 427 13.72 20.66 -4.42
CA MET A 427 14.24 19.31 -4.65
C MET A 427 13.51 18.58 -5.78
N PHE A 428 12.20 18.79 -5.94
CA PHE A 428 11.42 18.16 -7.01
C PHE A 428 11.62 18.79 -8.40
N SER A 429 12.10 20.04 -8.47
CA SER A 429 12.31 20.73 -9.75
C SER A 429 13.57 20.31 -10.51
N ILE A 430 14.49 19.55 -9.89
CA ILE A 430 15.82 19.29 -10.47
C ILE A 430 15.82 18.09 -11.44
N ASP A 431 14.85 17.17 -11.35
CA ASP A 431 14.86 15.91 -12.13
C ASP A 431 14.04 15.92 -13.44
N SER A 432 13.40 17.04 -13.79
CA SER A 432 12.51 17.09 -14.98
C SER A 432 13.22 17.34 -16.32
N ASN A 433 14.56 17.28 -16.38
CA ASN A 433 15.33 17.58 -17.58
C ASN A 433 16.10 16.41 -18.22
N ASP A 434 15.93 15.16 -17.75
CA ASP A 434 16.59 14.00 -18.36
C ASP A 434 15.59 13.06 -19.07
N SER A 435 15.40 13.32 -20.37
CA SER A 435 14.56 12.52 -21.27
C SER A 435 15.27 11.23 -21.68
N GLY A 436 15.15 10.17 -20.88
CA GLY A 436 15.61 8.81 -21.20
C GLY A 436 14.47 7.88 -21.60
N VAL A 437 14.23 7.73 -22.91
CA VAL A 437 13.27 6.78 -23.51
C VAL A 437 13.73 5.34 -23.28
N THR A 438 12.93 4.51 -22.59
CA THR A 438 13.13 3.04 -22.50
C THR A 438 12.01 2.33 -23.27
N GLY A 439 12.33 1.84 -24.47
CA GLY A 439 11.43 1.07 -25.33
C GLY A 439 11.57 -0.45 -25.09
N PHE A 440 10.44 -1.12 -24.86
CA PHE A 440 10.33 -2.58 -24.76
C PHE A 440 10.13 -3.21 -26.16
N GLY A 441 10.93 -4.22 -26.51
CA GLY A 441 11.04 -4.79 -27.87
C GLY A 441 10.35 -6.14 -28.10
N GLY A 442 9.80 -6.34 -29.31
CA GLY A 442 9.30 -7.60 -29.86
C GLY A 442 10.09 -8.02 -31.12
N GLY A 443 10.39 -9.32 -31.28
CA GLY A 443 11.26 -9.87 -32.34
C GLY A 443 10.54 -10.79 -33.33
N LYS A 444 10.98 -10.78 -34.61
CA LYS A 444 10.38 -11.43 -35.80
C LYS A 444 11.26 -12.61 -36.29
N ALA A 445 10.65 -13.64 -36.87
CA ALA A 445 11.34 -14.67 -37.67
C ALA A 445 10.64 -14.82 -39.04
N ASP A 446 11.43 -15.13 -40.06
CA ASP A 446 11.11 -15.02 -41.48
C ASP A 446 11.50 -16.34 -42.15
N GLY A 447 10.73 -17.38 -41.86
CA GLY A 447 10.98 -18.72 -42.37
C GLY A 447 10.71 -18.84 -43.85
N GLY A 448 11.74 -19.16 -44.65
CA GLY A 448 11.63 -19.44 -46.08
C GLY A 448 12.09 -20.87 -46.38
N GLY A 449 11.20 -21.68 -46.97
CA GLY A 449 11.48 -23.03 -47.45
C GLY A 449 11.42 -23.09 -48.99
N VAL A 450 12.41 -23.78 -49.55
CA VAL A 450 12.63 -24.02 -50.99
C VAL A 450 11.59 -25.02 -51.51
N GLY A 451 10.69 -24.56 -52.39
CA GLY A 451 9.81 -25.43 -53.16
C GLY A 451 10.34 -25.60 -54.59
N ASP A 452 10.95 -26.75 -54.87
CA ASP A 452 11.10 -27.24 -56.23
C ASP A 452 9.78 -27.87 -56.69
N ALA A 453 9.39 -27.53 -57.92
CA ALA A 453 8.17 -27.95 -58.58
C ALA A 453 8.16 -29.45 -58.91
N PHE A 454 7.04 -30.11 -58.62
CA PHE A 454 6.53 -31.26 -59.39
C PHE A 454 5.01 -31.14 -59.55
#